data_AF-A0A7J6UP98-F1
#
_entry.id   AF-A0A7J6UP98-F1
#
_cell.length_a   1.000
_cell.length_b   1.000
_cell.length_c   1.000
_cell.angle_alpha   90.00
_cell.angle_beta   90.00
_cell.angle_gamma   90.00
#
_symmetry.space_group_name_H-M   'P 1'
#
loop_
_entity.id
_entity.type
_entity.pdbx_description
1 polymer ?
#
loop_
_entity_poly.entity_id
_entity_poly.type
_entity_poly.pdbx_seq_one_letter_code
_entity_poly.pdbx_strand_id
1 'polypeptide(L)'
;MPPRRSTAAKATAKAKAAPPPSPPPPPTYKLRYCDKDSISPNLHCSVCCEVFTDPICAWPCGHTFCRECLYQWLGLRNTTCPECRTTITQANCHKDLMARKFL
;
A
#
# COMPACT_ATOMS: atom_id res chain seq x y z
N MET A 1 63.78 6.18 38.79
CA MET A 1 63.16 7.33 38.10
C MET A 1 62.88 6.95 36.66
N PRO A 2 61.63 6.97 36.16
CA PRO A 2 61.36 6.85 34.74
C PRO A 2 61.29 8.25 34.09
N PRO A 3 61.94 8.49 32.94
CA PRO A 3 61.68 9.66 32.11
C PRO A 3 60.86 9.33 30.84
N ARG A 4 59.83 10.18 30.66
CA ARG A 4 59.35 10.84 29.42
C ARG A 4 59.10 10.03 28.13
N ARG A 5 57.80 9.83 27.88
CA ARG A 5 56.97 10.42 26.80
C ARG A 5 57.70 10.84 25.49
N SER A 6 57.22 10.33 24.34
CA SER A 6 56.76 11.07 23.13
C SER A 6 56.60 10.11 21.92
N THR A 7 55.37 9.88 21.40
CA THR A 7 54.66 10.53 20.26
C THR A 7 54.83 9.84 18.89
N ALA A 8 53.71 9.41 18.29
CA ALA A 8 53.39 9.43 16.83
C ALA A 8 51.88 9.04 16.69
N ALA A 9 50.98 9.96 16.29
CA ALA A 9 50.48 10.19 14.92
C ALA A 9 49.81 8.93 14.30
N LYS A 10 48.65 8.93 13.64
CA LYS A 10 47.60 9.90 13.23
C LYS A 10 46.56 9.04 12.49
N ALA A 11 45.26 9.24 12.68
CA ALA A 11 44.24 9.11 11.61
C ALA A 11 42.82 9.28 12.20
N THR A 12 42.15 10.35 11.78
CA THR A 12 40.73 10.63 12.01
C THR A 12 39.89 9.91 10.95
N ALA A 13 38.96 9.06 11.37
CA ALA A 13 37.86 8.59 10.52
C ALA A 13 36.54 9.09 11.13
N LYS A 14 35.87 9.98 10.40
CA LYS A 14 34.58 10.58 10.76
C LYS A 14 33.47 9.61 10.39
N ALA A 15 32.92 8.88 11.35
CA ALA A 15 31.74 8.04 11.15
C ALA A 15 30.48 8.86 11.49
N LYS A 16 29.56 8.96 10.51
CA LYS A 16 28.28 9.65 10.62
C LYS A 16 27.35 8.79 11.49
N ALA A 17 26.91 9.32 12.63
CA ALA A 17 26.02 8.62 13.54
C ALA A 17 24.69 8.25 12.85
N ALA A 18 24.27 7.00 13.02
CA ALA A 18 23.00 6.48 12.53
C ALA A 18 21.80 7.09 13.29
N PRO A 19 20.61 7.21 12.66
CA PRO A 19 19.40 7.71 13.30
C PRO A 19 18.91 6.78 14.44
N PRO A 20 18.12 7.30 15.41
CA PRO A 20 17.68 6.55 16.58
C PRO A 20 16.73 5.39 16.22
N PRO A 21 16.66 4.33 17.06
CA PRO A 21 15.84 3.15 16.79
C PRO A 21 14.34 3.47 16.85
N SER A 22 13.59 2.92 15.88
CA SER A 22 12.14 3.00 15.77
C SER A 22 11.41 2.19 16.85
N PRO A 23 10.14 2.54 17.18
CA PRO A 23 9.38 1.92 18.27
C PRO A 23 9.08 0.42 18.04
N PRO A 24 8.79 -0.34 19.11
CA PRO A 24 8.65 -1.80 19.05
C PRO A 24 7.39 -2.26 18.29
N PRO A 25 7.42 -3.46 17.68
CA PRO A 25 6.35 -3.96 16.83
C PRO A 25 5.09 -4.37 17.63
N PRO A 26 3.89 -4.33 17.02
CA PRO A 26 2.63 -4.80 17.61
C PRO A 26 2.63 -6.33 17.86
N PRO A 27 1.72 -6.86 18.70
CA PRO A 27 1.76 -8.24 19.18
C PRO A 27 1.66 -9.29 18.05
N THR A 28 2.43 -10.36 18.19
CA THR A 28 2.62 -11.41 17.19
C THR A 28 1.42 -12.35 17.11
N TYR A 29 0.41 -12.00 16.34
CA TYR A 29 -0.33 -13.01 15.60
C TYR A 29 0.60 -13.50 14.48
N LYS A 30 0.79 -14.81 14.32
CA LYS A 30 1.52 -15.34 13.15
C LYS A 30 0.72 -15.04 11.88
N LEU A 31 0.76 -13.80 11.42
CA LEU A 31 0.36 -13.49 10.06
C LEU A 31 1.47 -14.03 9.18
N ARG A 32 1.19 -15.12 8.48
CA ARG A 32 2.01 -15.48 7.32
C ARG A 32 1.85 -14.30 6.37
N TYR A 33 2.92 -13.52 6.20
CA TYR A 33 3.00 -12.56 5.11
C TYR A 33 2.93 -13.42 3.85
N CYS A 34 1.78 -13.48 3.19
CA CYS A 34 1.74 -13.99 1.83
C CYS A 34 2.74 -13.14 1.06
N ASP A 35 3.72 -13.78 0.42
CA ASP A 35 4.52 -13.11 -0.60
C ASP A 35 3.54 -12.32 -1.48
N LYS A 36 3.83 -11.05 -1.74
CA LYS A 36 2.91 -10.15 -2.47
C LYS A 36 2.54 -10.75 -3.84
N ASP A 37 3.41 -11.60 -4.38
CA ASP A 37 3.24 -12.42 -5.59
C ASP A 37 2.27 -13.61 -5.47
N SER A 38 1.91 -14.03 -4.25
CA SER A 38 0.98 -15.12 -3.96
C SER A 38 -0.49 -14.66 -3.90
N ILE A 39 -0.74 -13.36 -3.99
CA ILE A 39 -2.10 -12.80 -4.03
C ILE A 39 -2.59 -12.88 -5.46
N SER A 40 -3.73 -13.55 -5.66
CA SER A 40 -4.34 -13.71 -6.97
C SER A 40 -4.42 -12.36 -7.71
N PRO A 41 -3.99 -12.29 -8.99
CA PRO A 41 -4.03 -11.04 -9.77
C PRO A 41 -5.44 -10.45 -9.86
N ASN A 42 -6.47 -11.30 -9.74
CA ASN A 42 -7.89 -10.93 -9.71
C ASN A 42 -8.31 -10.09 -8.48
N LEU A 43 -7.42 -9.86 -7.51
CA LEU A 43 -7.67 -9.05 -6.31
C LEU A 43 -7.02 -7.66 -6.36
N HIS A 44 -6.57 -7.23 -7.54
CA HIS A 44 -5.91 -5.94 -7.74
C HIS A 44 -6.82 -4.95 -8.46
N CYS A 45 -6.73 -3.68 -8.05
CA CYS A 45 -7.39 -2.58 -8.71
C CYS A 45 -6.63 -2.16 -9.97
N SER A 46 -7.32 -2.05 -11.10
CA SER A 46 -6.71 -1.62 -12.37
C SER A 46 -6.32 -0.13 -12.42
N VAL A 47 -6.75 0.67 -11.44
CA VAL A 47 -6.38 2.10 -11.34
C VAL A 47 -5.07 2.30 -10.57
N CYS A 48 -4.92 1.67 -9.40
CA CYS A 48 -3.70 1.81 -8.58
C CYS A 48 -2.73 0.62 -8.69
N CYS A 49 -3.11 -0.45 -9.40
CA CYS A 49 -2.34 -1.69 -9.56
C CYS A 49 -1.99 -2.39 -8.23
N GLU A 50 -2.72 -2.07 -7.16
CA GLU A 50 -2.54 -2.61 -5.82
C GLU A 50 -3.75 -3.44 -5.40
N VAL A 51 -3.60 -4.25 -4.35
CA VAL A 51 -4.69 -5.04 -3.78
C VAL A 51 -5.86 -4.12 -3.40
N PHE A 52 -7.08 -4.56 -3.69
CA PHE A 52 -8.28 -3.76 -3.45
C PHE A 52 -8.37 -3.26 -2.01
N THR A 53 -8.50 -1.94 -1.86
CA THR A 53 -8.77 -1.27 -0.59
C THR A 53 -10.18 -0.70 -0.62
N ASP A 54 -11.07 -1.28 0.19
CA ASP A 54 -12.54 -1.06 0.17
C ASP A 54 -13.13 -1.15 -1.25
N PRO A 55 -13.23 -2.38 -1.80
CA PRO A 55 -13.69 -2.60 -3.16
C PRO A 55 -15.13 -2.12 -3.37
N ILE A 56 -15.32 -1.29 -4.40
CA ILE A 56 -16.63 -0.90 -4.88
C ILE A 56 -16.80 -1.34 -6.33
N CYS A 57 -17.96 -1.91 -6.62
CA CYS A 57 -18.34 -2.39 -7.93
C CYS A 57 -19.14 -1.31 -8.66
N ALA A 58 -18.72 -1.00 -9.89
CA ALA A 58 -19.36 -0.02 -10.75
C ALA A 58 -20.51 -0.67 -11.56
N TRP A 59 -21.76 -0.27 -11.29
CA TRP A 59 -22.93 -0.75 -12.03
C TRP A 59 -23.24 0.16 -13.23
N PRO A 60 -23.61 -0.37 -14.41
CA PRO A 60 -23.98 -1.76 -14.71
C PRO A 60 -22.85 -2.68 -15.17
N CYS A 61 -21.63 -2.17 -15.34
CA CYS A 61 -20.55 -2.94 -15.98
C CYS A 61 -19.93 -4.05 -15.10
N GLY A 62 -20.08 -3.99 -13.77
CA GLY A 62 -19.60 -5.02 -12.85
C GLY A 62 -18.11 -4.95 -12.51
N HIS A 63 -17.38 -3.92 -12.95
CA HIS A 63 -15.95 -3.78 -12.64
C HIS A 63 -15.73 -3.26 -11.22
N THR A 64 -14.77 -3.85 -10.51
CA THR A 64 -14.46 -3.52 -9.11
C THR A 64 -13.18 -2.70 -9.03
N PHE A 65 -13.19 -1.67 -8.17
CA PHE A 65 -12.07 -0.74 -7.95
C PHE A 65 -11.98 -0.39 -6.46
N CYS A 66 -10.85 0.18 -6.03
CA CYS A 66 -10.79 0.83 -4.73
C CYS A 66 -11.77 2.01 -4.69
N ARG A 67 -12.50 2.17 -3.59
CA ARG A 67 -13.43 3.30 -3.39
C ARG A 67 -12.79 4.65 -3.74
N GLU A 68 -11.61 4.89 -3.20
CA GLU A 68 -10.89 6.15 -3.42
C GLU A 68 -10.55 6.33 -4.90
N CYS A 69 -10.00 5.30 -5.55
CA CYS A 69 -9.60 5.35 -6.95
C CYS A 69 -10.78 5.67 -7.87
N LEU A 70 -11.93 5.03 -7.66
CA LEU A 70 -13.12 5.28 -8.47
C LEU A 70 -13.74 6.65 -8.17
N TYR A 71 -13.77 7.08 -6.91
CA TYR A 71 -14.32 8.39 -6.55
C TYR A 71 -13.45 9.54 -7.06
N GLN A 72 -12.12 9.38 -6.99
CA GLN A 72 -11.19 10.32 -7.56
C GLN A 72 -11.35 10.40 -9.09
N TRP A 73 -11.53 9.25 -9.76
CA TRP A 73 -11.83 9.22 -11.19
C TRP A 73 -13.13 9.98 -11.52
N LEU A 74 -14.22 9.70 -10.79
CA LEU A 74 -15.50 10.38 -11.00
C LEU A 74 -15.45 11.89 -10.65
N GLY A 75 -14.65 12.26 -9.67
CA GLY A 75 -14.43 13.65 -9.24
C GLY A 75 -13.70 14.51 -10.28
N LEU A 76 -12.94 13.90 -11.20
CA LEU A 76 -12.20 14.59 -12.26
C LEU A 76 -13.07 14.98 -13.48
N ARG A 77 -14.40 15.01 -13.34
CA ARG A 77 -15.42 15.19 -14.40
C ARG A 77 -15.61 13.99 -15.33
N ASN A 78 -15.13 12.82 -14.94
CA ASN A 78 -15.40 11.59 -15.67
C ASN A 78 -16.69 10.95 -15.14
N THR A 79 -17.52 10.42 -16.02
CA THR A 79 -18.76 9.71 -15.66
C THR A 79 -18.78 8.31 -16.25
N THR A 80 -17.59 7.73 -16.42
CA THR A 80 -17.39 6.47 -17.16
C THR A 80 -16.51 5.51 -16.37
N CYS A 81 -16.66 4.22 -16.61
CA CYS A 81 -15.83 3.19 -16.00
C CYS A 81 -14.39 3.28 -16.54
N PRO A 82 -13.35 3.22 -15.68
CA PRO A 82 -11.95 3.20 -16.12
C PRO A 82 -11.62 2.06 -17.09
N GLU A 83 -12.27 0.90 -16.93
CA GLU A 83 -11.97 -0.31 -17.68
C GLU A 83 -12.70 -0.36 -19.03
N CYS A 84 -14.02 -0.19 -19.00
CA CYS A 84 -14.88 -0.44 -20.16
C CYS A 84 -15.57 0.82 -20.69
N ARG A 85 -15.34 1.98 -20.07
CA ARG A 85 -15.91 3.29 -20.44
C ARG A 85 -17.43 3.38 -20.40
N THR A 86 -18.12 2.37 -19.86
CA THR A 86 -19.56 2.41 -19.59
C THR A 86 -19.89 3.58 -18.69
N THR A 87 -20.97 4.31 -18.98
CA THR A 87 -21.41 5.42 -18.13
C THR A 87 -21.79 4.91 -16.75
N ILE A 88 -21.18 5.47 -15.72
CA ILE A 88 -21.40 5.15 -14.32
C ILE A 88 -21.51 6.43 -13.50
N THR A 89 -22.23 6.36 -12.39
CA THR A 89 -22.33 7.46 -11.43
C THR A 89 -21.96 6.96 -10.04
N GLN A 90 -21.59 7.87 -9.14
CA GLN A 90 -21.26 7.53 -7.75
C GLN A 90 -22.43 6.83 -7.04
N ALA A 91 -23.68 7.15 -7.41
CA ALA A 91 -24.88 6.52 -6.86
C ALA A 91 -25.06 5.05 -7.32
N ASN A 92 -24.52 4.69 -8.49
CA ASN A 92 -24.55 3.33 -9.03
C ASN A 92 -23.30 2.52 -8.67
N CYS A 93 -22.54 2.94 -7.65
CA CYS A 93 -21.39 2.20 -7.17
C CYS A 93 -21.74 1.53 -5.84
N HIS A 94 -21.79 0.20 -5.83
CA HIS A 94 -22.16 -0.56 -4.64
C HIS A 94 -20.89 -1.18 -4.04
N LYS A 95 -20.79 -1.19 -2.71
CA LYS A 95 -19.71 -1.96 -2.04
C LYS A 95 -19.86 -3.42 -2.46
N ASP A 96 -18.76 -4.04 -2.86
CA ASP A 96 -18.81 -5.43 -3.30
C ASP A 96 -19.11 -6.32 -2.08
N LEU A 97 -20.38 -6.65 -1.88
CA LEU A 97 -20.86 -7.47 -0.76
C LEU A 97 -20.73 -8.97 -1.06
N MET A 98 -20.07 -9.38 -2.16
CA MET A 98 -19.86 -10.79 -2.49
C MET A 98 -18.86 -11.52 -1.59
N ALA A 99 -18.34 -10.87 -0.53
CA ALA A 99 -17.67 -11.53 0.58
C ALA A 99 -18.61 -11.92 1.75
N ARG A 100 -19.93 -11.66 1.67
CA ARG A 100 -20.84 -11.81 2.84
C ARG A 100 -22.03 -12.74 2.66
N LYS A 101 -21.95 -13.76 1.81
CA LYS A 101 -22.88 -14.91 1.80
C LYS A 101 -22.21 -16.20 1.29
N PHE A 102 -21.15 -16.66 1.96
CA PHE A 102 -20.68 -18.06 1.90
C PHE A 102 -19.99 -18.49 3.21
N LEU A 103 -20.52 -18.03 4.35
CA LEU A 103 -20.32 -18.64 5.68
C LEU A 103 -21.68 -18.76 6.35
#